data_AF-A0A7C3JHN3-F1
#
_entry.id   AF-A0A7C3JHN3-F1
#
_cell.length_a   1.000
_cell.length_b   1.000
_cell.length_c   1.000
_cell.angle_alpha   90.00
_cell.angle_beta   90.00
_cell.angle_gamma   90.00
#
_symmetry.space_group_name_H-M   'P 1'
#
loop_
_entity.id
_entity.type
_entity.pdbx_description
1 polymer ?
#
loop_
_entity_poly.entity_id
_entity_poly.type
_entity_poly.pdbx_seq_one_letter_code
_entity_poly.pdbx_strand_id
1 'polypeptide(L)'
;MLIVAAACGLLGKGFLSNASSIEGPLKLDYERFERVQRPTKIRLTLSVHSGERARILIGQDYLDAVRIERVVPEPESVQADARGLIYQFHASGEPTVVTWHFQPERFGVLAGTMSVPNGPVVSWTQLVYP
;
A
#
# COMPACT_ATOMS: atom_id res chain seq x y z
N MET A 1 22.66 -16.42 2.84
CA MET A 1 21.63 -16.88 3.79
C MET A 1 20.96 -15.67 4.40
N LEU A 2 19.71 -15.38 4.00
CA LEU A 2 18.66 -14.76 4.82
C LEU A 2 17.43 -14.59 3.91
N ILE A 3 16.44 -15.49 4.01
CA ILE A 3 15.07 -15.19 3.58
C ILE A 3 14.25 -15.33 4.85
N VAL A 4 13.91 -14.17 5.42
CA VAL A 4 13.19 -14.04 6.68
C VAL A 4 11.75 -14.50 6.48
N ALA A 5 11.38 -15.49 7.29
CA ALA A 5 10.04 -15.81 7.79
C ALA A 5 8.84 -15.44 6.91
N ALA A 6 8.44 -16.39 6.06
CA ALA A 6 7.02 -16.57 5.76
C ALA A 6 6.30 -16.91 7.08
N ALA A 7 5.84 -15.90 7.81
CA ALA A 7 4.96 -16.10 8.95
C ALA A 7 3.67 -16.76 8.44
N CYS A 8 3.52 -18.01 8.86
CA CYS A 8 2.41 -18.90 8.59
C CYS A 8 1.04 -18.19 8.69
N GLY A 9 0.41 -17.98 7.53
CA GLY A 9 -1.04 -17.79 7.41
C GLY A 9 -1.75 -19.11 7.70
N LEU A 10 -1.73 -19.55 8.96
CA LEU A 10 -2.44 -20.73 9.43
C LEU A 10 -3.92 -20.37 9.67
N LEU A 11 -4.80 -21.09 8.96
CA LEU A 11 -6.23 -21.27 9.20
C LEU A 11 -7.21 -20.15 8.76
N GLY A 12 -7.61 -20.26 7.50
CA GLY A 12 -8.98 -19.99 7.06
C GLY A 12 -9.08 -20.04 5.53
N LYS A 13 -10.17 -20.57 5.01
CA LYS A 13 -10.47 -20.61 3.56
C LYS A 13 -10.65 -19.17 3.05
N GLY A 14 -9.55 -18.49 2.74
CA GLY A 14 -9.46 -17.04 2.49
C GLY A 14 -8.11 -16.41 2.87
N PHE A 15 -7.22 -17.13 3.55
CA PHE A 15 -5.92 -16.63 4.03
C PHE A 15 -4.76 -16.74 3.03
N LEU A 16 -4.92 -17.43 1.89
CA LEU A 16 -3.82 -17.62 0.93
C LEU A 16 -3.58 -16.40 0.02
N SER A 17 -4.59 -15.55 -0.19
CA SER A 17 -4.43 -14.32 -0.97
C SER A 17 -3.81 -13.20 -0.14
N ASN A 18 -4.04 -13.14 1.18
CA ASN A 18 -3.49 -12.06 1.99
C ASN A 18 -1.95 -12.15 2.09
N ALA A 19 -1.32 -10.97 2.06
CA ALA A 19 0.11 -10.81 2.24
C ALA A 19 0.41 -9.54 3.01
N SER A 20 1.55 -9.53 3.68
CA SER A 20 2.10 -8.36 4.33
C SER A 20 3.53 -8.14 3.86
N SER A 21 3.89 -6.88 3.61
CA SER A 21 5.26 -6.44 3.35
C SER A 21 5.65 -5.46 4.45
N ILE A 22 6.83 -5.64 5.04
CA ILE A 22 7.29 -4.84 6.19
C ILE A 22 8.67 -4.28 5.85
N GLU A 23 8.81 -2.97 5.91
CA GLU A 23 10.09 -2.27 5.73
C GLU A 23 10.22 -1.18 6.80
N GLY A 24 11.09 -1.41 7.79
CA GLY A 24 11.26 -0.52 8.93
C GLY A 24 9.93 -0.25 9.66
N PRO A 25 9.45 1.00 9.75
CA PRO A 25 8.21 1.36 10.42
C PRO A 25 6.96 1.21 9.54
N LEU A 26 7.12 0.78 8.28
CA LEU A 26 6.05 0.60 7.32
C LEU A 26 5.63 -0.87 7.33
N LYS A 27 4.34 -1.11 7.53
CA LYS A 27 3.71 -2.40 7.27
C LYS A 27 2.59 -2.22 6.26
N LEU A 28 2.67 -2.90 5.13
CA LEU A 28 1.65 -2.89 4.09
C LEU A 28 0.94 -4.25 4.07
N ASP A 29 -0.38 -4.24 4.23
CA ASP A 29 -1.27 -5.40 4.10
C ASP A 29 -2.07 -5.30 2.79
N TYR A 30 -2.07 -6.37 1.99
CA TYR A 30 -2.66 -6.41 0.65
C TYR A 30 -3.11 -7.82 0.24
N GLU A 31 -3.95 -7.94 -0.81
CA GLU A 31 -4.26 -9.21 -1.46
C GLU A 31 -3.33 -9.46 -2.65
N ARG A 32 -2.71 -10.64 -2.72
CA ARG A 32 -1.84 -11.11 -3.81
C ARG A 32 -2.59 -11.37 -5.11
N PHE A 33 -3.89 -11.62 -5.05
CA PHE A 33 -4.71 -12.01 -6.19
C PHE A 33 -5.91 -11.09 -6.29
N GLU A 34 -5.98 -10.34 -7.37
CA GLU A 34 -6.99 -9.30 -7.60
C GLU A 34 -7.73 -9.54 -8.91
N ARG A 35 -8.88 -8.90 -9.10
CA ARG A 35 -9.62 -8.95 -10.36
C ARG A 35 -9.62 -7.61 -11.06
N VAL A 36 -9.46 -7.62 -12.38
CA VAL A 36 -9.65 -6.40 -13.17
C VAL A 36 -11.07 -5.88 -12.92
N GLN A 37 -11.20 -4.58 -12.80
CA GLN A 37 -12.48 -3.90 -12.57
C GLN A 37 -13.23 -4.27 -11.28
N ARG A 38 -12.59 -4.95 -10.32
CA ARG A 38 -13.16 -5.21 -9.00
C ARG A 38 -12.55 -4.27 -7.96
N PRO A 39 -13.36 -3.49 -7.22
CA PRO A 39 -12.86 -2.70 -6.11
C PRO A 39 -12.18 -3.57 -5.05
N THR A 40 -11.02 -3.12 -4.61
CA THR A 40 -10.18 -3.75 -3.58
C THR A 40 -9.51 -2.69 -2.72
N LYS A 41 -8.62 -3.10 -1.81
CA LYS A 41 -7.89 -2.19 -0.92
C LYS A 41 -6.51 -2.68 -0.53
N ILE A 42 -5.63 -1.72 -0.25
CA ILE A 42 -4.36 -1.94 0.46
C ILE A 42 -4.33 -1.07 1.71
N ARG A 43 -3.70 -1.57 2.76
CA ARG A 43 -3.61 -0.89 4.06
C ARG A 43 -2.15 -0.69 4.45
N LEU A 44 -1.73 0.55 4.61
CA LEU A 44 -0.45 0.91 5.18
C LEU A 44 -0.63 1.25 6.66
N THR A 45 0.21 0.66 7.49
CA THR A 45 0.37 0.99 8.90
C THR A 45 1.75 1.63 9.08
N LEU A 46 1.78 2.84 9.60
CA LEU A 46 2.98 3.58 9.95
C LEU A 46 3.12 3.60 11.48
N SER A 47 4.21 2.99 11.98
CA SER A 47 4.47 2.82 13.42
C SER A 47 5.46 3.85 13.99
N VAL A 48 5.63 5.02 13.35
CA VAL A 48 6.60 6.05 13.77
C VAL A 48 5.97 7.44 13.82
N HIS A 49 6.37 8.21 14.83
CA HIS A 49 6.11 9.64 15.01
C HIS A 49 6.80 10.43 13.89
N SER A 50 6.12 10.66 12.77
CA SER A 50 6.56 11.65 11.78
C SER A 50 5.94 13.03 12.08
N GLY A 51 6.09 13.52 13.31
CA GLY A 51 5.40 14.75 13.75
C GLY A 51 3.88 14.68 13.53
N GLU A 52 3.23 15.84 13.37
CA GLU A 52 1.78 15.91 13.14
C GLU A 52 1.35 15.50 11.73
N ARG A 53 2.29 15.20 10.81
CA ARG A 53 1.99 14.98 9.39
C ARG A 53 2.73 13.78 8.80
N ALA A 54 1.97 12.78 8.36
CA ALA A 54 2.51 11.65 7.60
C ALA A 54 2.47 11.98 6.10
N ARG A 55 3.59 11.76 5.39
CA ARG A 55 3.67 11.88 3.93
C ARG A 55 3.98 10.54 3.32
N ILE A 56 3.14 10.08 2.39
CA ILE A 56 3.28 8.80 1.70
C ILE A 56 3.36 9.06 0.19
N LEU A 57 4.47 8.65 -0.43
CA LEU A 57 4.64 8.64 -1.88
C LEU A 57 4.20 7.27 -2.41
N ILE A 58 3.35 7.27 -3.45
CA ILE A 58 3.01 6.08 -4.24
C ILE A 58 3.68 6.20 -5.60
N GLY A 59 4.39 5.15 -6.04
CA GLY A 59 5.08 5.12 -7.32
C GLY A 59 4.14 5.19 -8.53
N GLN A 60 4.54 5.96 -9.55
CA GLN A 60 3.76 6.18 -10.77
C GLN A 60 3.40 4.88 -11.50
N ASP A 61 4.30 3.91 -11.59
CA ASP A 61 4.06 2.63 -12.28
C ASP A 61 2.81 1.90 -11.78
N TYR A 62 2.55 1.98 -10.46
CA TYR A 62 1.37 1.39 -9.86
C TYR A 62 0.12 2.23 -10.14
N LEU A 63 0.24 3.55 -10.03
CA LEU A 63 -0.85 4.51 -10.30
C LEU A 63 -1.32 4.43 -11.75
N ASP A 64 -0.44 4.09 -12.69
CA ASP A 64 -0.83 3.90 -14.09
C ASP A 64 -1.69 2.64 -14.29
N ALA A 65 -1.66 1.67 -13.38
CA ALA A 65 -2.33 0.38 -13.51
C ALA A 65 -3.64 0.26 -12.73
N VAL A 66 -3.92 1.22 -11.85
CA VAL A 66 -5.09 1.21 -10.96
C VAL A 66 -5.77 2.58 -10.93
N ARG A 67 -7.08 2.56 -10.71
CA ARG A 67 -7.83 3.77 -10.39
C ARG A 67 -8.05 3.86 -8.90
N ILE A 68 -7.48 4.87 -8.25
CA ILE A 68 -7.75 5.17 -6.84
C ILE A 68 -9.19 5.70 -6.73
N GLU A 69 -10.00 5.02 -5.92
CA GLU A 69 -11.41 5.38 -5.70
C GLU A 69 -11.58 6.20 -4.43
N ARG A 70 -10.86 5.84 -3.37
CA ARG A 70 -10.96 6.50 -2.06
C ARG A 70 -9.71 6.24 -1.23
N VAL A 71 -9.32 7.20 -0.41
CA VAL A 71 -8.29 7.04 0.61
C VAL A 71 -8.90 7.36 1.97
N VAL A 72 -8.62 6.52 2.98
CA VAL A 72 -9.13 6.67 4.35
C VAL A 72 -7.98 6.57 5.35
N PRO A 73 -7.74 7.58 6.21
CA PRO A 73 -8.46 8.86 6.27
C PRO A 73 -8.27 9.68 5.00
N GLU A 74 -9.09 10.71 4.82
CA GLU A 74 -8.94 11.66 3.71
C GLU A 74 -7.60 12.42 3.88
N PRO A 75 -6.78 12.52 2.83
CA PRO A 75 -5.53 13.27 2.89
C PRO A 75 -5.79 14.78 3.00
N GLU A 76 -4.97 15.49 3.75
CA GLU A 76 -4.95 16.96 3.80
C GLU A 76 -4.61 17.56 2.43
N SER A 77 -3.72 16.90 1.67
CA SER A 77 -3.35 17.29 0.32
C SER A 77 -2.78 16.11 -0.47
N VAL A 78 -2.88 16.21 -1.79
CA VAL A 78 -2.23 15.31 -2.75
C VAL A 78 -1.41 16.16 -3.70
N GLN A 79 -0.13 15.82 -3.85
CA GLN A 79 0.83 16.55 -4.68
C GLN A 79 1.44 15.61 -5.71
N ALA A 80 1.55 16.07 -6.96
CA ALA A 80 2.30 15.35 -7.97
C ALA A 80 3.81 15.56 -7.79
N ASP A 81 4.57 14.47 -7.80
CA ASP A 81 6.02 14.43 -7.80
C ASP A 81 6.50 13.75 -9.09
N ALA A 82 7.77 13.94 -9.45
CA ALA A 82 8.34 13.26 -10.62
C ALA A 82 8.29 11.72 -10.53
N ARG A 83 8.11 11.16 -9.32
CA ARG A 83 8.06 9.72 -9.05
C ARG A 83 6.64 9.17 -8.84
N GLY A 84 5.62 10.02 -8.77
CA GLY A 84 4.23 9.61 -8.51
C GLY A 84 3.43 10.62 -7.68
N LEU A 85 2.59 10.14 -6.78
CA LEU A 85 1.73 11.01 -5.95
C LEU A 85 2.13 10.97 -4.48
N ILE A 86 2.30 12.15 -3.88
CA ILE A 86 2.54 12.35 -2.45
C ILE A 86 1.22 12.69 -1.76
N TYR A 87 0.79 11.83 -0.86
CA TYR A 87 -0.37 12.02 0.01
C TYR A 87 0.09 12.51 1.37
N GLN A 88 -0.47 13.62 1.86
CA GLN A 88 -0.22 14.14 3.20
C GLN A 88 -1.42 13.88 4.12
N PHE A 89 -1.19 13.35 5.30
CA PHE A 89 -2.22 13.06 6.30
C PHE A 89 -1.88 13.73 7.62
N HIS A 90 -2.91 14.14 8.36
CA HIS A 90 -2.76 14.52 9.76
C HIS A 90 -2.57 13.25 10.61
N ALA A 91 -1.42 13.12 11.26
CA ALA A 91 -1.05 11.98 12.10
C ALA A 91 -1.18 12.38 13.58
N SER A 92 -2.40 12.36 14.10
CA SER A 92 -2.67 12.73 15.51
C SER A 92 -2.58 11.56 16.50
N GLY A 93 -2.07 10.39 16.08
CA GLY A 93 -1.92 9.21 16.94
C GLY A 93 -1.16 8.07 16.28
N GLU A 94 -0.65 7.15 17.12
CA GLU A 94 0.07 5.95 16.68
C GLU A 94 -0.71 4.66 17.01
N PRO A 95 -0.71 3.66 16.11
CA PRO A 95 -0.17 3.71 14.75
C PRO A 95 -1.08 4.50 13.79
N THR A 96 -0.49 5.20 12.82
CA THR A 96 -1.28 5.82 11.74
C THR A 96 -1.61 4.76 10.70
N VAL A 97 -2.90 4.53 10.45
CA VAL A 97 -3.38 3.55 9.47
C VAL A 97 -4.04 4.27 8.30
N VAL A 98 -3.54 4.03 7.10
CA VAL A 98 -4.09 4.57 5.86
C VAL A 98 -4.52 3.43 4.96
N THR A 99 -5.73 3.49 4.42
CA THR A 99 -6.31 2.50 3.51
C THR A 99 -6.62 3.16 2.17
N TRP A 100 -6.05 2.63 1.10
CA TRP A 100 -6.40 3.02 -0.26
C TRP A 100 -7.37 1.98 -0.81
N HIS A 101 -8.54 2.45 -1.23
CA HIS A 101 -9.49 1.71 -2.04
C HIS A 101 -9.24 2.05 -3.50
N PHE A 102 -9.13 1.03 -4.33
CA PHE A 102 -8.81 1.19 -5.74
C PHE A 102 -9.40 0.05 -6.56
N GLN A 103 -9.42 0.26 -7.87
CA GLN A 103 -9.85 -0.73 -8.85
C GLN A 103 -8.71 -0.95 -9.86
N PRO A 104 -8.20 -2.19 -10.03
CA PRO A 104 -7.25 -2.49 -11.09
C PRO A 104 -7.87 -2.28 -12.49
N GLU A 105 -7.12 -1.65 -13.39
CA GLU A 105 -7.57 -1.35 -14.76
C GLU A 105 -6.94 -2.26 -15.81
N ARG A 106 -5.87 -2.99 -15.46
CA ARG A 106 -5.18 -3.94 -16.34
C ARG A 106 -4.99 -5.30 -15.67
N PHE A 107 -4.98 -6.37 -16.46
CA PHE A 107 -4.61 -7.72 -16.02
C PHE A 107 -3.08 -7.90 -16.04
N GLY A 108 -2.58 -8.85 -15.25
CA GLY A 108 -1.16 -9.20 -15.17
C GLY A 108 -0.55 -8.95 -13.79
N VAL A 109 0.77 -8.94 -13.73
CA VAL A 109 1.52 -8.67 -12.50
C VAL A 109 1.66 -7.16 -12.31
N LEU A 110 1.10 -6.64 -11.23
CA LEU A 110 1.25 -5.24 -10.81
C LEU A 110 2.26 -5.18 -9.68
N ALA A 111 3.33 -4.43 -9.88
CA ALA A 111 4.30 -4.10 -8.83
C ALA A 111 4.03 -2.68 -8.32
N GLY A 112 4.08 -2.50 -7.01
CA GLY A 112 3.87 -1.21 -6.39
C GLY A 112 4.95 -0.88 -5.37
N THR A 113 5.16 0.42 -5.19
CA THR A 113 6.04 0.97 -4.16
C THR A 113 5.34 2.08 -3.38
N MET A 114 5.57 2.08 -2.08
CA MET A 114 5.13 3.11 -1.16
C MET A 114 6.30 3.51 -0.28
N SER A 115 6.48 4.80 -0.05
CA SER A 115 7.59 5.28 0.78
C SER A 115 7.23 6.52 1.56
N VAL A 116 7.91 6.71 2.69
CA VAL A 116 8.00 8.03 3.31
C VAL A 116 9.08 8.83 2.56
N PRO A 117 8.88 10.13 2.26
CA PRO A 117 9.92 10.95 1.63
C PRO A 117 11.26 10.84 2.37
N ASN A 118 12.33 10.49 1.65
CA ASN A 118 13.67 10.24 2.19
C ASN A 118 13.75 9.13 3.25
N GLY A 119 12.78 8.22 3.27
CA GLY A 119 12.64 7.14 4.24
C GLY A 119 12.61 5.75 3.59
N PRO A 120 12.20 4.72 4.35
CA PRO A 120 12.08 3.37 3.86
C PRO A 120 11.05 3.24 2.74
N VAL A 121 11.28 2.27 1.86
CA VAL A 121 10.44 1.96 0.70
C VAL A 121 9.88 0.55 0.87
N VAL A 122 8.56 0.45 1.09
CA VAL A 122 7.87 -0.84 1.07
C VAL A 122 7.42 -1.14 -0.36
N SER A 123 7.68 -2.36 -0.82
CA SER A 123 7.26 -2.84 -2.14
C SER A 123 6.29 -4.02 -2.00
N TRP A 124 5.42 -4.17 -2.99
CA TRP A 124 4.51 -5.29 -3.09
C TRP A 124 4.25 -5.70 -4.53
N THR A 125 3.62 -6.86 -4.70
CA THR A 125 3.25 -7.39 -6.01
C THR A 125 1.88 -8.07 -5.93
N GLN A 126 1.01 -7.77 -6.87
CA GLN A 126 -0.31 -8.37 -7.02
C GLN A 126 -0.43 -9.01 -8.40
N LEU A 127 -1.09 -10.17 -8.47
CA LEU A 127 -1.49 -10.80 -9.72
C LEU A 127 -2.97 -10.46 -9.97
N VAL A 128 -3.22 -9.66 -10.98
CA VAL A 128 -4.55 -9.30 -11.44
C VAL A 128 -4.99 -10.23 -12.56
N TYR A 129 -6.12 -10.90 -12.38
CA TYR A 129 -6.72 -11.75 -13.41
C TYR A 129 -8.05 -11.15 -13.90
N PRO A 130 -8.55 -11.56 -15.09
CA PRO A 130 -9.81 -11.07 -15.64
C PRO A 130 -11.02 -11.25 -14.71
#